data_AF-A0A7Y2XQF7-F1
#
_entry.id   AF-A0A7Y2XQF7-F1
#
_cell.length_a   1.000
_cell.length_b   1.000
_cell.length_c   1.000
_cell.angle_alpha   90.00
_cell.angle_beta   90.00
_cell.angle_gamma   90.00
#
_symmetry.space_group_name_H-M   'P 1'
#
loop_
_entity.id
_entity.type
_entity.pdbx_description
1 polymer ?
#
loop_
_entity_poly.entity_id
_entity_poly.type
_entity_poly.pdbx_seq_one_letter_code
_entity_poly.pdbx_strand_id
1 'polypeptide(L)'
;MPNQATIVWFRRDLRIHDNPAWNHAISQGNPVIPIYIHAPNEEGRWPRGAASNWWLHHALEDLDQQLHKVGSKLVIRSSNSSLSTLQELCHDSGAKHICWNRCYDPAIVTRDTTIKKSLLKEDINVHSFMV
;
A
#
# COMPACT_ATOMS: atom_id res chain seq x y z
N MET A 1 -25.54 -2.94 0.49
CA MET A 1 -24.53 -2.34 -0.41
C MET A 1 -23.38 -3.32 -0.53
N PRO A 2 -22.86 -3.64 -1.73
CA PRO A 2 -21.64 -4.44 -1.80
C PRO A 2 -20.55 -3.70 -1.01
N ASN A 3 -19.91 -4.43 -0.09
CA ASN A 3 -18.97 -3.88 0.87
C ASN A 3 -17.71 -3.45 0.10
N GLN A 4 -17.63 -2.19 -0.35
CA GLN A 4 -16.54 -1.72 -1.21
C GLN A 4 -15.25 -1.69 -0.40
N ALA A 5 -14.34 -2.62 -0.69
CA ALA A 5 -13.09 -2.72 0.05
C ALA A 5 -12.23 -1.45 -0.13
N THR A 6 -11.43 -1.15 0.88
CA THR A 6 -10.39 -0.12 0.83
C THR A 6 -9.04 -0.78 0.84
N ILE A 7 -8.23 -0.51 -0.18
CA ILE A 7 -6.85 -1.00 -0.24
C ILE A 7 -5.96 -0.07 0.57
N VAL A 8 -5.15 -0.61 1.48
CA VAL A 8 -4.10 0.15 2.17
C VAL A 8 -2.76 -0.34 1.66
N TRP A 9 -2.05 0.53 0.95
CA TRP A 9 -0.74 0.20 0.39
C TRP A 9 0.39 0.60 1.33
N PHE A 10 0.97 -0.40 1.98
CA PHE A 10 2.14 -0.30 2.86
C PHE A 10 3.44 -0.27 2.04
N ARG A 11 4.40 0.57 2.44
CA ARG A 11 5.63 0.82 1.67
C ARG A 11 6.89 0.95 2.54
N ARG A 12 7.06 2.11 3.18
CA ARG A 12 8.16 2.39 4.12
C ARG A 12 7.69 2.31 5.57
N ASP A 13 6.47 2.76 5.83
CA ASP A 13 5.86 2.74 7.15
C ASP A 13 5.09 1.44 7.34
N LEU A 14 5.77 0.41 7.87
CA LEU A 14 5.25 -0.96 8.05
C LEU A 14 4.69 -1.17 9.47
N ARG A 15 3.74 -0.32 9.87
CA ARG A 15 3.10 -0.36 11.20
C ARG A 15 1.61 -0.06 11.07
N ILE A 16 0.80 -0.61 11.97
CA ILE A 16 -0.63 -0.24 12.09
C ILE A 16 -0.85 0.88 13.10
N HIS A 17 0.01 0.97 14.12
CA HIS A 17 -0.09 1.99 15.17
C HIS A 17 0.35 3.34 14.63
N ASP A 18 -0.45 4.38 14.90
CA ASP A 18 -0.21 5.74 14.44
C ASP A 18 0.06 5.83 12.93
N ASN A 19 -0.72 5.06 12.16
CA ASN A 19 -0.68 5.06 10.71
C ASN A 19 -1.93 5.77 10.17
N PRO A 20 -1.82 7.00 9.65
CA PRO A 20 -2.95 7.77 9.15
C PRO A 20 -3.71 7.09 8.01
N ALA A 21 -3.01 6.44 7.07
CA ALA A 21 -3.65 5.72 5.97
C ALA A 21 -4.47 4.52 6.49
N TRP A 22 -3.94 3.79 7.46
CA TRP A 22 -4.64 2.68 8.10
C TRP A 22 -5.87 3.16 8.88
N ASN A 23 -5.70 4.18 9.73
CA ASN A 23 -6.77 4.75 10.54
C ASN A 23 -7.89 5.31 9.66
N HIS A 24 -7.54 5.98 8.56
CA HIS A 24 -8.52 6.46 7.60
C HIS A 24 -9.31 5.32 6.96
N ALA A 25 -8.63 4.27 6.49
CA ALA A 25 -9.27 3.11 5.86
C ALA A 25 -10.24 2.40 6.82
N ILE A 26 -9.85 2.19 8.08
CA ILE A 26 -10.73 1.59 9.10
C ILE A 26 -11.92 2.52 9.40
N SER A 27 -11.70 3.84 9.49
CA SER A 27 -12.76 4.79 9.81
C SER A 27 -13.92 4.81 8.79
N GLN A 28 -13.68 4.34 7.56
CA GLN A 28 -14.72 4.20 6.54
C GLN A 28 -15.69 3.02 6.82
N GLY A 29 -15.35 2.12 7.75
CA GLY A 29 -16.20 0.97 8.10
C GLY A 29 -16.25 -0.15 7.04
N ASN A 30 -15.42 -0.04 5.99
CA ASN A 30 -15.34 -1.00 4.89
C ASN A 30 -14.24 -2.06 5.14
N PRO A 31 -14.31 -3.24 4.49
CA PRO A 31 -13.23 -4.23 4.51
C PRO A 31 -11.92 -3.59 4.03
N VAL A 32 -10.84 -3.83 4.77
CA VAL A 32 -9.52 -3.28 4.41
C VAL A 32 -8.64 -4.39 3.86
N ILE A 33 -8.03 -4.14 2.70
CA ILE A 33 -7.05 -5.01 2.06
C ILE A 33 -5.66 -4.39 2.25
N PRO A 34 -4.91 -4.80 3.28
CA PRO A 34 -3.53 -4.36 3.45
C PRO A 34 -2.64 -5.04 2.42
N ILE A 35 -1.90 -4.26 1.63
CA ILE A 35 -0.98 -4.78 0.61
C ILE A 35 0.41 -4.16 0.74
N TYR A 36 1.43 -5.00 0.62
CA TYR A 36 2.80 -4.62 0.35
C TYR A 36 3.21 -5.09 -1.06
N ILE A 37 3.76 -4.18 -1.86
CA ILE A 37 4.22 -4.46 -3.21
C ILE A 37 5.75 -4.34 -3.24
N HIS A 38 6.42 -5.46 -3.47
CA HIS A 38 7.85 -5.54 -3.69
C HIS A 38 8.15 -5.24 -5.16
N ALA A 39 8.50 -3.98 -5.44
CA ALA A 39 8.84 -3.48 -6.77
C ALA A 39 10.20 -2.76 -6.75
N PRO A 40 11.32 -3.50 -6.67
CA PRO A 40 12.66 -2.91 -6.51
C PRO A 40 13.04 -1.97 -7.68
N ASN A 41 12.52 -2.23 -8.88
CA ASN A 41 12.73 -1.39 -10.06
C ASN A 41 12.12 0.02 -9.92
N GLU A 42 11.15 0.17 -9.01
CA GLU A 42 10.47 1.44 -8.75
C GLU A 42 10.96 2.15 -7.48
N GLU A 43 11.94 1.58 -6.75
CA GLU A 43 12.48 2.16 -5.50
C GLU A 43 13.54 3.25 -5.74
N GLY A 44 13.86 3.56 -7.00
CA GLY A 44 14.77 4.64 -7.39
C GLY A 44 16.24 4.21 -7.44
N ARG A 45 17.15 5.18 -7.26
CA ARG A 45 18.60 5.02 -7.55
C ARG A 45 19.35 4.11 -6.56
N TRP A 46 18.75 3.81 -5.41
CA TRP A 46 19.39 3.09 -4.30
C TRP A 46 18.59 1.85 -3.94
N PRO A 47 18.78 0.72 -4.67
CA PRO A 47 18.12 -0.53 -4.34
C PRO A 47 18.59 -1.02 -2.96
N ARG A 48 17.69 -1.70 -2.24
CA ARG A 48 17.98 -2.27 -0.92
C ARG A 48 19.08 -3.32 -1.01
N GLY A 49 20.08 -3.21 -0.14
CA GLY A 49 21.11 -4.24 0.04
C GLY A 49 20.60 -5.45 0.83
N ALA A 50 21.41 -6.51 0.91
CA ALA A 50 21.05 -7.76 1.59
C ALA A 50 20.63 -7.56 3.06
N ALA A 51 21.35 -6.73 3.81
CA ALA A 51 20.99 -6.40 5.18
C ALA A 51 19.63 -5.67 5.27
N SER A 52 19.37 -4.71 4.39
CA SER A 52 18.09 -4.00 4.32
C SER A 52 16.93 -4.93 3.96
N ASN A 53 17.15 -5.92 3.11
CA ASN A 53 16.15 -6.93 2.77
C ASN A 53 15.85 -7.87 3.93
N TRP A 54 16.87 -8.24 4.71
CA TRP A 54 16.69 -9.05 5.92
C TRP A 54 15.84 -8.31 6.97
N TRP A 55 16.13 -7.03 7.21
CA TRP A 55 15.30 -6.21 8.11
C TRP A 55 13.89 -5.98 7.56
N LEU A 56 13.74 -5.80 6.25
CA LEU A 56 12.42 -5.67 5.61
C LEU A 56 11.57 -6.93 5.84
N HIS A 57 12.17 -8.12 5.70
CA HIS A 57 11.46 -9.38 5.93
C HIS A 57 10.86 -9.42 7.34
N HIS A 58 11.66 -9.14 8.38
CA HIS A 58 11.17 -9.11 9.75
C HIS A 58 10.12 -8.01 10.00
N ALA A 59 10.27 -6.85 9.37
CA ALA A 59 9.27 -5.79 9.47
C ALA A 59 7.92 -6.18 8.83
N LEU A 60 7.95 -6.94 7.72
CA LEU A 60 6.73 -7.46 7.08
C LEU A 60 6.08 -8.57 7.93
N GLU A 61 6.89 -9.44 8.55
CA GLU A 61 6.37 -10.45 9.49
C GLU A 61 5.69 -9.81 10.69
N ASP A 62 6.30 -8.80 11.30
CA ASP A 62 5.72 -8.08 12.43
C ASP A 62 4.43 -7.34 12.02
N LEU A 63 4.41 -6.70 10.85
CA LEU A 63 3.19 -6.08 10.29
C LEU A 63 2.08 -7.11 10.08
N ASP A 64 2.37 -8.27 9.50
CA ASP A 64 1.39 -9.33 9.27
C ASP A 64 0.82 -9.87 10.60
N GLN A 65 1.67 -10.04 11.62
CA GLN A 65 1.21 -10.41 12.97
C GLN A 65 0.31 -9.35 13.61
N GLN A 66 0.64 -8.07 13.44
CA GLN A 66 -0.20 -6.96 13.90
C GLN A 66 -1.57 -6.96 13.19
N LEU A 67 -1.59 -7.21 11.87
CA LEU A 67 -2.82 -7.30 11.08
C LEU A 67 -3.68 -8.51 11.47
N HIS A 68 -3.04 -9.65 11.76
CA HIS A 68 -3.73 -10.85 12.21
C HIS A 68 -4.49 -10.64 13.53
N LYS A 69 -3.94 -9.85 14.47
CA LYS A 69 -4.60 -9.50 15.74
C LYS A 69 -5.89 -8.72 15.56
N VAL A 70 -6.04 -8.01 14.43
CA VAL A 70 -7.24 -7.24 14.08
C VAL A 70 -8.11 -7.93 13.02
N GLY A 71 -7.85 -9.21 12.74
CA GLY A 71 -8.65 -10.02 11.81
C GLY A 71 -8.37 -9.75 10.32
N SER A 72 -7.23 -9.12 10.00
CA SER A 72 -6.77 -8.90 8.63
C SER A 72 -5.51 -9.71 8.34
N LYS A 73 -5.06 -9.72 7.08
CA LYS A 73 -3.85 -10.44 6.65
C LYS A 73 -3.12 -9.64 5.58
N LEU A 74 -1.81 -9.50 5.71
CA LEU A 74 -1.00 -8.77 4.74
C LEU A 74 -0.95 -9.52 3.40
N VAL A 75 -1.34 -8.84 2.34
CA VAL A 75 -1.11 -9.31 0.98
C VAL A 75 0.27 -8.86 0.54
N ILE A 76 1.14 -9.81 0.20
CA ILE A 76 2.45 -9.50 -0.38
C ILE A 76 2.41 -9.86 -1.87
N ARG A 77 2.87 -8.93 -2.71
CA ARG A 77 3.01 -9.13 -4.16
C ARG A 77 4.39 -8.67 -4.62
N SER A 78 5.00 -9.44 -5.50
CA SER A 78 6.20 -9.02 -6.23
C SER A 78 5.79 -8.60 -7.62
N SER A 79 6.14 -7.38 -8.03
CA SER A 79 5.74 -6.83 -9.33
C SER A 79 6.78 -5.86 -9.87
N ASN A 80 6.84 -5.72 -11.19
CA ASN A 80 7.63 -4.69 -11.84
C ASN A 80 6.93 -3.32 -11.86
N SER A 81 5.62 -3.30 -11.62
CA SER A 81 4.79 -2.09 -11.63
C SER A 81 3.80 -2.13 -10.47
N SER A 82 3.94 -1.19 -9.54
CA SER A 82 2.97 -1.02 -8.47
C SER A 82 1.61 -0.61 -9.01
N LEU A 83 1.57 0.13 -10.13
CA LEU A 83 0.32 0.55 -10.76
C LEU A 83 -0.52 -0.64 -11.22
N SER A 84 0.08 -1.57 -11.97
CA SER A 84 -0.68 -2.71 -12.52
C SER A 84 -1.23 -3.60 -11.41
N THR A 85 -0.42 -3.85 -10.37
CA THR A 85 -0.86 -4.64 -9.22
C THR A 85 -1.99 -3.95 -8.44
N LEU A 86 -1.97 -2.62 -8.31
CA LEU A 86 -3.07 -1.89 -7.67
C LEU A 86 -4.35 -1.93 -8.53
N GLN A 87 -4.24 -1.81 -9.85
CA GLN A 87 -5.37 -1.90 -10.78
C GLN A 87 -6.00 -3.30 -10.76
N GLU A 88 -5.17 -4.35 -10.86
CA GLU A 88 -5.62 -5.75 -10.73
C GLU A 88 -6.34 -5.98 -9.41
N LEU A 89 -5.77 -5.49 -8.30
CA LEU A 89 -6.40 -5.66 -6.98
C LEU A 89 -7.73 -4.90 -6.88
N CYS A 90 -7.84 -3.71 -7.46
CA CYS A 90 -9.10 -2.97 -7.50
C CYS A 90 -10.16 -3.71 -8.32
N HIS A 91 -9.76 -4.28 -9.46
CA HIS A 91 -10.63 -5.07 -10.31
C HIS A 91 -11.13 -6.34 -9.58
N ASP A 92 -10.22 -7.09 -8.96
CA ASP A 92 -10.54 -8.36 -8.31
C ASP A 92 -11.35 -8.21 -7.02
N SER A 93 -11.10 -7.13 -6.27
CA SER A 93 -11.78 -6.89 -4.99
C SER A 93 -12.98 -5.95 -5.09
N GLY A 94 -13.17 -5.28 -6.23
CA GLY A 94 -14.15 -4.20 -6.39
C GLY A 94 -13.82 -2.95 -5.54
N ALA A 95 -12.59 -2.82 -5.06
CA ALA A 95 -12.17 -1.68 -4.26
C ALA A 95 -12.18 -0.38 -5.09
N LYS A 96 -12.83 0.65 -4.55
CA LYS A 96 -12.86 2.00 -5.12
C LYS A 96 -12.01 3.00 -4.36
N HIS A 97 -11.38 2.57 -3.27
CA HIS A 97 -10.60 3.44 -2.40
C HIS A 97 -9.21 2.84 -2.18
N ILE A 98 -8.17 3.65 -2.38
CA ILE A 98 -6.79 3.30 -2.06
C ILE A 98 -6.20 4.37 -1.13
N CYS A 99 -5.62 3.92 -0.03
CA CYS A 99 -4.96 4.77 0.96
C CYS A 99 -3.46 4.42 1.04
N TRP A 100 -2.60 5.43 1.12
CA TRP A 100 -1.17 5.23 1.39
C TRP A 100 -0.53 6.42 2.12
N ASN A 101 0.58 6.16 2.80
CA ASN A 101 1.41 7.19 3.43
C ASN A 101 2.42 7.73 2.41
N ARG A 102 2.56 9.05 2.31
CA ARG A 102 3.44 9.73 1.36
C ARG A 102 4.91 9.42 1.65
N CYS A 103 5.67 9.21 0.59
CA CYS A 103 7.13 9.16 0.64
C CYS A 103 7.67 10.46 0.05
N TYR A 104 8.67 11.07 0.68
CA TYR A 104 9.21 12.37 0.28
C TYR A 104 10.42 12.28 -0.69
N ASP A 105 10.78 11.07 -1.12
CA ASP A 105 11.83 10.88 -2.12
C ASP A 105 11.33 11.39 -3.49
N PRO A 106 12.05 12.29 -4.19
CA PRO A 106 11.60 12.88 -5.44
C PRO A 106 11.19 11.86 -6.51
N ALA A 107 11.96 10.76 -6.66
CA ALA A 107 11.64 9.73 -7.64
C ALA A 107 10.32 9.01 -7.29
N ILE A 108 10.10 8.77 -6.00
CA ILE A 108 8.86 8.16 -5.50
C ILE A 108 7.68 9.13 -5.63
N VAL A 109 7.87 10.43 -5.37
CA VAL A 109 6.82 11.43 -5.54
C VAL A 109 6.35 11.51 -7.00
N THR A 110 7.30 11.51 -7.96
CA THR A 110 6.97 11.50 -9.39
C THR A 110 6.17 10.25 -9.76
N ARG A 111 6.62 9.07 -9.32
CA ARG A 111 5.92 7.80 -9.51
C ARG A 111 4.52 7.82 -8.90
N ASP A 112 4.40 8.19 -7.63
CA ASP A 112 3.13 8.26 -6.90
C ASP A 112 2.14 9.23 -7.56
N THR A 113 2.64 10.34 -8.12
CA THR A 113 1.82 11.29 -8.87
C THR A 113 1.27 10.65 -10.14
N THR A 114 2.09 9.89 -10.87
CA THR A 114 1.67 9.13 -12.05
C THR A 114 0.65 8.06 -11.68
N ILE A 115 0.91 7.27 -10.63
CA ILE A 115 0.00 6.24 -10.12
C ILE A 115 -1.34 6.86 -9.75
N LYS A 116 -1.34 7.94 -8.95
CA LYS A 116 -2.57 8.64 -8.55
C LYS A 116 -3.35 9.15 -9.76
N LYS A 117 -2.69 9.73 -10.76
CA LYS A 117 -3.35 10.20 -11.98
C LYS A 117 -3.98 9.05 -12.77
N SER A 118 -3.33 7.91 -12.88
CA SER A 118 -3.86 6.74 -13.58
C SER A 118 -5.08 6.18 -12.85
N LEU A 119 -4.99 5.99 -11.53
CA LEU A 119 -6.10 5.48 -10.71
C LEU A 119 -7.33 6.40 -10.74
N LEU A 120 -7.11 7.73 -10.67
CA LEU A 120 -8.22 8.70 -10.77
C LEU A 120 -8.95 8.65 -12.12
N LYS A 121 -8.26 8.30 -13.22
CA LYS A 121 -8.92 8.11 -14.53
C LYS A 121 -9.83 6.89 -14.57
N GLU A 122 -9.62 5.94 -13.66
CA GLU A 122 -10.40 4.71 -13.52
C GLU A 122 -11.49 4.81 -12.45
N ASP A 123 -11.84 6.03 -12.01
CA ASP A 123 -12.83 6.28 -10.94
C ASP A 123 -12.43 5.67 -9.58
N ILE A 124 -11.12 5.50 -9.34
CA ILE A 124 -10.58 5.02 -8.08
C ILE A 124 -10.15 6.21 -7.22
N ASN A 125 -10.75 6.34 -6.03
CA ASN A 125 -10.45 7.39 -5.06
C ASN A 125 -9.13 7.11 -4.34
N VAL A 126 -8.23 8.09 -4.39
CA VAL A 126 -6.89 7.98 -3.81
C VAL A 126 -6.70 8.98 -2.68
N HIS A 127 -6.43 8.46 -1.48
CA HIS A 127 -6.09 9.25 -0.30
C HIS A 127 -4.63 9.04 0.08
N SER A 128 -3.86 10.13 0.16
CA SER A 128 -2.46 10.09 0.58
C SER A 128 -2.19 10.98 1.77
N PHE A 129 -1.60 10.40 2.82
CA PHE A 129 -1.41 11.03 4.12
C PHE A 129 0.06 11.35 4.39
N MET A 130 0.31 12.42 5.16
CA MET A 130 1.65 12.72 5.66
C MET A 130 1.88 11.93 6.94
N VAL A 131 3.09 11.38 7.08
CA VAL A 131 3.59 10.67 8.27
C VAL A 131 4.79 11.42 8.80
#